data_AF-A0A7C6F972-F1
#
_entry.id   AF-A0A7C6F972-F1
#
_cell.length_a   1.000
_cell.length_b   1.000
_cell.length_c   1.000
_cell.angle_alpha   90.00
_cell.angle_beta   90.00
_cell.angle_gamma   90.00
#
_symmetry.space_group_name_H-M   'P 1'
#
loop_
_entity.id
_entity.type
_entity.pdbx_description
1 polymer ?
#
loop_
_entity_poly.entity_id
_entity_poly.type
_entity_poly.pdbx_seq_one_letter_code
_entity_poly.pdbx_strand_id
1 'polypeptide(L)' 'MTEQEKLLIDKYAKQAFHGTLFRQHYPVCKCGKVFDEKELYNAPGVFLRKVDVFGKTFTMIEPICPVCKERIPGTYSILN' A
#
# COMPACT_ATOMS: atom_id res chain seq x y z
N MET A 1 4.52 -10.79 10.67
CA MET A 1 3.61 -9.65 10.80
C MET A 1 2.74 -9.84 12.02
N THR A 2 2.65 -8.82 12.85
CA THR A 2 1.83 -8.80 14.07
C THR A 2 0.37 -8.55 13.73
N GLU A 3 -0.56 -8.91 14.63
CA GLU A 3 -1.99 -8.61 14.46
C GLU A 3 -2.27 -7.10 14.35
N GLN A 4 -1.46 -6.27 15.02
CA GLN A 4 -1.56 -4.81 14.92
C GLN A 4 -1.23 -4.30 13.51
N GLU A 5 -0.20 -4.86 12.86
CA GLU A 5 0.15 -4.52 11.47
C GLU A 5 -0.96 -4.94 10.50
N LYS A 6 -1.58 -6.10 10.71
CA LYS A 6 -2.73 -6.56 9.89
C LYS A 6 -3.92 -5.61 10.01
N LEU A 7 -4.27 -5.20 11.22
CA LEU A 7 -5.36 -4.23 11.44
C LEU A 7 -5.09 -2.87 10.77
N LEU A 8 -3.83 -2.44 10.72
CA LEU A 8 -3.45 -1.22 10.00
C LEU A 8 -3.59 -1.41 8.48
N ILE A 9 -3.19 -2.56 7.95
CA ILE A 9 -3.40 -2.90 6.53
C ILE A 9 -4.90 -2.84 6.21
N ASP A 10 -5.75 -3.50 6.99
CA ASP A 10 -7.21 -3.50 6.79
C ASP A 10 -7.79 -2.09 6.75
N LYS A 11 -7.37 -1.26 7.73
CA LYS A 11 -7.84 0.12 7.87
C LYS A 11 -7.52 0.96 6.64
N TYR A 12 -6.31 0.84 6.08
CA TYR A 12 -5.85 1.71 5.01
C TYR A 12 -6.01 1.11 3.61
N ALA A 13 -6.09 -0.21 3.46
CA ALA A 13 -6.16 -0.88 2.16
C ALA A 13 -7.44 -0.49 1.41
N LYS A 14 -8.56 -0.39 2.13
CA LYS A 14 -9.82 0.08 1.54
C LYS A 14 -9.71 1.51 0.99
N GLN A 15 -9.10 2.41 1.75
CA GLN A 15 -8.87 3.79 1.29
C GLN A 15 -7.88 3.83 0.11
N ALA A 16 -6.80 3.06 0.20
CA ALA A 16 -5.73 3.06 -0.79
C ALA A 16 -6.21 2.51 -2.14
N PHE A 17 -6.83 1.33 -2.17
CA PHE A 17 -7.14 0.64 -3.44
C PHE A 17 -8.56 0.91 -3.98
N HIS A 18 -9.49 1.29 -3.11
CA HIS A 18 -10.90 1.51 -3.48
C HIS A 18 -11.36 2.95 -3.34
N GLY A 19 -10.43 3.88 -3.09
CA GLY A 19 -10.76 5.31 -3.01
C GLY A 19 -11.33 5.86 -4.32
N THR A 20 -12.18 6.88 -4.19
CA THR A 20 -12.89 7.53 -5.31
C THR A 20 -12.23 8.79 -5.82
N LEU A 21 -11.43 9.48 -4.98
CA LEU A 21 -10.63 10.66 -5.35
C LEU A 21 -9.14 10.31 -5.45
N PHE A 22 -8.67 9.41 -4.60
CA PHE A 22 -7.29 8.95 -4.53
C PHE A 22 -7.30 7.44 -4.67
N ARG A 23 -6.53 6.91 -5.60
CA ARG A 23 -6.40 5.46 -5.77
C ARG A 23 -4.94 5.08 -5.96
N GLN A 24 -4.40 4.39 -4.97
CA GLN A 24 -3.13 3.72 -5.07
C GLN A 24 -3.24 2.52 -6.03
N HIS A 25 -2.24 2.36 -6.89
CA HIS A 25 -2.04 1.16 -7.69
C HIS A 25 -1.39 0.07 -6.84
N TYR A 26 -1.69 -1.20 -7.14
CA TYR A 26 -1.02 -2.32 -6.47
C TYR A 26 0.50 -2.21 -6.66
N PRO A 27 1.30 -2.18 -5.57
CA PRO A 27 2.74 -2.13 -5.69
C PRO A 27 3.28 -3.34 -6.45
N VAL A 28 4.14 -3.11 -7.43
CA VAL A 28 4.80 -4.16 -8.21
C VAL A 28 6.29 -4.10 -7.98
N CYS A 29 6.87 -5.19 -7.49
CA CYS A 29 8.30 -5.29 -7.29
C CYS A 29 9.03 -5.49 -8.63
N LYS A 30 10.32 -5.11 -8.70
CA LYS A 30 11.20 -5.42 -9.83
C LYS A 30 11.34 -6.92 -10.15
N CYS A 31 11.07 -7.80 -9.17
CA CYS A 31 11.02 -9.25 -9.38
C CYS A 31 9.68 -9.75 -9.93
N GLY A 32 8.76 -8.86 -10.31
CA GLY A 32 7.44 -9.20 -10.86
C GLY A 32 6.36 -9.55 -9.81
N LYS A 33 6.69 -9.58 -8.52
CA LYS A 33 5.70 -9.85 -7.47
C LYS A 33 4.77 -8.64 -7.30
N VAL A 34 3.47 -8.90 -7.42
CA VAL A 34 2.39 -7.91 -7.23
C VAL A 34 1.86 -8.02 -5.80
N PHE A 35 1.63 -6.87 -5.16
CA PHE A 35 1.07 -6.78 -3.82
C PHE A 35 -0.35 -6.24 -3.87
N ASP A 36 -1.29 -7.16 -4.08
CA ASP A 36 -2.70 -6.89 -3.86
C ASP A 36 -3.05 -6.93 -2.35
N GLU A 37 -4.32 -6.71 -2.01
CA GLU A 37 -4.80 -6.69 -0.63
C GLU A 37 -4.46 -7.96 0.16
N LYS A 38 -4.49 -9.12 -0.48
CA LYS A 38 -4.17 -10.40 0.17
C LYS A 38 -2.67 -10.58 0.33
N GLU A 39 -1.91 -10.23 -0.70
CA GLU A 39 -0.45 -10.34 -0.70
C GLU A 39 0.21 -9.35 0.26
N LEU A 40 -0.46 -8.27 0.63
CA LEU A 40 0.01 -7.37 1.70
C LEU A 40 0.21 -8.11 3.03
N TYR A 41 -0.64 -9.08 3.39
CA TYR A 41 -0.46 -9.88 4.62
C TYR A 41 0.73 -10.86 4.55
N ASN A 42 1.19 -11.16 3.33
CA ASN A 42 2.34 -12.02 3.08
C ASN A 42 3.65 -11.23 2.99
N ALA A 43 3.60 -9.90 3.05
CA ALA A 43 4.79 -9.06 3.10
C ALA A 43 5.54 -9.25 4.45
N PRO A 44 6.88 -9.25 4.48
CA PRO A 44 7.64 -9.28 5.73
C PRO A 44 7.42 -8.03 6.60
N GLY A 45 7.00 -6.93 5.99
CA GLY A 45 6.69 -5.67 6.65
C GLY A 45 5.99 -4.72 5.69
N VAL A 46 5.30 -3.73 6.25
CA VAL A 46 4.53 -2.73 5.51
C VAL A 46 4.81 -1.36 6.10
N PHE A 47 5.12 -0.40 5.22
CA PHE A 47 5.27 1.01 5.59
C PHE A 47 4.03 1.79 5.19
N LEU A 48 3.66 2.75 6.04
CA LEU A 48 2.58 3.68 5.77
C LEU A 48 3.17 5.05 5.43
N ARG A 49 2.88 5.57 4.23
CA ARG A 49 3.30 6.90 3.81
C ARG A 49 2.11 7.81 3.66
N LYS A 50 2.18 9.01 4.25
CA LYS A 50 1.15 10.04 4.09
C LYS A 50 1.38 10.84 2.83
N VAL A 51 0.30 11.19 2.14
CA VAL A 51 0.31 12.03 0.93
C VAL A 51 -0.85 13.01 1.01
N ASP A 52 -0.57 14.29 0.80
CA ASP A 52 -1.60 15.33 0.79
C ASP A 52 -2.06 15.61 -0.65
N VAL A 53 -3.37 15.50 -0.87
CA VAL A 53 -4.02 15.75 -2.16
C VAL A 53 -5.23 16.64 -1.92
N PHE A 54 -5.25 17.82 -2.57
CA PHE A 54 -6.32 18.82 -2.44
C PHE A 54 -6.70 19.15 -0.98
N GLY A 55 -5.72 19.31 -0.11
CA GLY A 55 -5.94 19.63 1.31
C GLY A 55 -6.46 18.47 2.16
N LYS A 56 -6.52 17.25 1.62
CA LYS A 56 -6.85 16.01 2.36
C LYS A 56 -5.63 15.09 2.42
N THR A 57 -5.41 14.48 3.58
CA THR A 57 -4.31 13.50 3.76
C THR A 57 -4.79 12.07 3.46
N PHE A 58 -4.06 11.39 2.60
CA PHE A 58 -4.24 9.98 2.26
C PHE A 58 -3.08 9.15 2.79
N THR A 59 -3.35 7.88 3.08
CA THR A 59 -2.32 6.92 3.52
C THR A 59 -2.09 5.90 2.43
N MET A 60 -0.83 5.80 1.99
CA MET A 60 -0.33 4.80 1.07
C MET A 60 0.30 3.64 1.82
N ILE A 61 0.21 2.47 1.20
CA ILE A 61 0.75 1.21 1.72
C ILE A 61 1.95 0.79 0.88
N GLU A 62 3.11 0.61 1.50
CA GLU A 62 4.36 0.30 0.83
C GLU A 62 4.99 -0.97 1.43
N PRO A 63 4.75 -2.14 0.82
CA PRO A 63 5.23 -3.41 1.34
C PRO A 63 6.73 -3.61 1.09
N ILE A 64 7.35 -4.42 1.94
CA ILE A 64 8.68 -4.98 1.68
C ILE A 64 8.52 -6.23 0.82
N CYS A 65 9.32 -6.37 -0.24
CA CYS A 65 9.34 -7.60 -1.02
C CYS A 65 10.02 -8.73 -0.23
N PRO A 66 9.39 -9.91 -0.05
CA PRO A 66 10.02 -11.04 0.62
C PRO A 66 11.20 -11.62 -0.17
N VAL A 67 11.25 -11.37 -1.49
CA VAL A 67 12.33 -11.83 -2.39
C VAL A 67 13.44 -10.79 -2.46
N CYS A 68 13.13 -9.56 -2.88
CA CYS A 68 14.14 -8.51 -3.08
C CYS A 68 14.61 -7.85 -1.76
N LYS A 69 13.89 -8.06 -0.65
CA LYS A 69 14.14 -7.39 0.65
C LYS A 69 14.13 -5.87 0.60
N GLU A 70 13.56 -5.31 -0.46
CA GLU A 70 13.44 -3.87 -0.69
C GLU A 70 12.00 -3.40 -0.49
N ARG A 71 11.85 -2.18 0.01
CA ARG A 71 10.56 -1.48 0.07
C ARG A 71 10.11 -1.14 -1.34
N ILE A 72 8.85 -1.42 -1.64
CA ILE A 72 8.24 -1.10 -2.92
C ILE A 72 7.47 0.21 -2.76
N PRO A 73 7.93 1.31 -3.39
CA PRO A 73 7.23 2.58 -3.30
C PRO A 73 5.86 2.45 -3.96
N GLY A 74 4.85 2.99 -3.29
CA GLY A 74 3.50 3.01 -3.82
C GLY A 74 3.35 4.15 -4.82
N THR A 75 2.61 3.90 -5.89
CA THR A 75 2.18 4.91 -6.86
C THR A 75 0.67 5.08 -6.82
N TYR A 76 0.16 6.25 -7.15
CA TYR A 76 -1.28 6.53 -7.10
C TYR A 76 -1.73 7.40 -8.27
N SER A 77 -3.03 7.35 -8.52
CA SER A 77 -3.76 8.25 -9.39
C SER A 77 -4.73 9.11 -8.59
N ILE A 78 -4.92 10.34 -9.05
CA ILE A 78 -6.02 11.20 -8.62
C ILE A 78 -7.15 10.99 -9.62
N LEU A 79 -8.31 10.62 -9.11
CA LEU A 79 -9.50 10.34 -9.91
C LEU A 79 -10.38 11.61 -9.94
N ASN A 80 -10.84 11.98 -11.13
CA ASN A 80 -11.76 13.10 -11.36
C ASN A 80 -13.21 12.62 -11.35
#